data_AF-A0A962HAQ8-F1
#
_entry.id   AF-A0A962HAQ8-F1
#
_cell.length_a   1.000
_cell.length_b   1.000
_cell.length_c   1.000
_cell.angle_alpha   90.00
_cell.angle_beta   90.00
_cell.angle_gamma   90.00
#
_symmetry.space_group_name_H-M   'P 1'
#
loop_
_entity.id
_entity.type
_entity.pdbx_description
1 polymer ?
#
loop_
_entity_poly.entity_id
_entity_poly.type
_entity_poly.pdbx_seq_one_letter_code
_entity_poly.pdbx_strand_id
1 'polypeptide(L)'
;MALIRPRFSSLACWMLLGALSSMAQAEDISLRLHGSNTIGARLGPDLLMAYARSKGFVGVKQSETSPQEFLIEGRRADGSQFNGVVRAHGTNTGFEDLKSGAADLWMASREAKAEEVRDARAIGNLHSADQEHVIALDGLAIIVHPDNPVSELSSDQIRDAFA
;
A
#
# COMPACT_ATOMS: atom_id res chain seq x y z
N MET A 1 34.66 -49.09 58.90
CA MET A 1 33.19 -49.15 58.73
C MET A 1 32.83 -48.19 57.62
N ALA A 2 32.23 -48.69 56.55
CA ALA A 2 32.16 -48.07 55.23
C ALA A 2 30.94 -47.14 55.04
N LEU A 3 31.14 -46.13 54.18
CA LEU A 3 30.18 -45.41 53.31
C LEU A 3 28.99 -44.69 54.03
N ILE A 4 28.46 -43.55 53.60
CA ILE A 4 27.96 -43.19 52.26
C ILE A 4 28.00 -41.66 52.13
N ARG A 5 28.69 -41.13 51.11
CA ARG A 5 28.51 -39.74 50.63
C ARG A 5 27.42 -39.74 49.56
N PRO A 6 26.39 -38.88 49.64
CA PRO A 6 25.40 -38.77 48.57
C PRO A 6 26.03 -38.13 47.33
N ARG A 7 26.12 -38.88 46.23
CA ARG A 7 26.41 -38.35 44.90
C ARG A 7 25.12 -37.71 44.37
N PHE A 8 24.95 -36.41 44.57
CA PHE A 8 23.93 -35.67 43.82
C PHE A 8 24.42 -35.51 42.38
N SER A 9 23.65 -36.11 41.47
CA SER A 9 23.87 -36.17 40.03
C SER A 9 23.81 -34.76 39.42
N SER A 10 24.96 -34.24 38.96
CA SER A 10 25.06 -32.95 38.26
C SER A 10 24.50 -32.94 36.83
N LEU A 11 23.78 -33.99 36.40
CA LEU A 11 23.25 -34.06 35.02
C LEU A 11 21.87 -33.43 34.81
N ALA A 12 21.12 -33.10 35.87
CA ALA A 12 19.77 -32.57 35.73
C ALA A 12 19.71 -31.07 35.37
N CYS A 13 20.84 -30.35 35.45
CA CYS A 13 20.87 -28.89 35.22
C CYS A 13 21.18 -28.50 33.76
N TRP A 14 21.54 -29.45 32.89
CA TRP A 14 21.88 -29.16 31.49
C TRP A 14 20.76 -29.46 30.48
N MET A 15 19.65 -30.07 30.90
CA MET A 15 18.51 -30.36 30.01
C MET A 15 17.41 -29.29 29.99
N LEU A 16 17.53 -28.24 30.81
CA LEU A 16 16.59 -27.12 30.84
C LEU A 16 17.00 -25.92 29.97
N LEU A 17 18.11 -26.03 29.22
CA LEU A 17 18.59 -25.00 28.28
C LEU A 17 18.24 -25.29 26.80
N GLY A 18 17.45 -26.32 26.52
CA GLY A 18 17.28 -26.87 25.16
C GLY A 18 16.02 -26.48 24.39
N ALA A 19 15.27 -25.46 24.79
CA ALA A 19 14.05 -25.07 24.06
C ALA A 19 13.73 -23.57 24.16
N LEU A 20 14.74 -22.71 23.94
CA LEU A 20 14.46 -21.41 23.34
C LEU A 20 14.29 -21.65 21.84
N SER A 21 13.14 -22.22 21.47
CA SER A 21 12.65 -22.14 20.10
C SER A 21 12.68 -20.66 19.73
N SER A 22 13.54 -20.31 18.78
CA SER A 22 13.49 -19.02 18.11
C SER A 22 12.05 -18.81 17.66
N MET A 23 11.28 -18.00 18.39
CA MET A 23 10.03 -17.48 17.86
C MET A 23 10.44 -16.55 16.73
N ALA A 24 10.54 -17.09 15.52
CA ALA A 24 10.47 -16.27 14.33
C ALA A 24 9.13 -15.55 14.42
N GLN A 25 9.17 -14.28 14.83
CA GLN A 25 7.98 -13.48 15.00
C GLN A 25 7.41 -13.28 13.60
N ALA A 26 6.20 -13.81 13.35
CA ALA A 26 5.49 -13.53 12.12
C ALA A 26 5.34 -12.01 11.98
N GLU A 27 5.83 -11.45 10.88
CA GLU A 27 5.82 -10.01 10.63
C GLU A 27 4.72 -9.72 9.61
N ASP A 28 3.57 -9.29 10.10
CA ASP A 28 2.46 -8.88 9.26
C ASP A 28 2.79 -7.55 8.58
N ILE A 29 2.48 -7.46 7.28
CA ILE A 29 2.60 -6.22 6.51
C ILE A 29 1.20 -5.71 6.20
N SER A 30 0.90 -4.49 6.67
CA SER A 30 -0.32 -3.76 6.32
C SER A 30 0.03 -2.50 5.55
N LEU A 31 -0.64 -2.25 4.42
CA LEU A 31 -0.44 -1.05 3.60
C LEU A 31 -1.77 -0.51 3.10
N ARG A 32 -2.01 0.78 3.28
CA ARG A 32 -3.25 1.46 2.89
C ARG A 32 -2.97 2.55 1.85
N LEU A 33 -3.48 2.35 0.64
CA LEU A 33 -3.34 3.25 -0.50
C LEU A 33 -4.68 3.93 -0.78
N HIS A 34 -4.78 5.24 -0.54
CA HIS A 34 -6.03 5.96 -0.76
C HIS A 34 -5.84 7.09 -1.78
N GLY A 35 -6.88 7.40 -2.56
CA GLY A 35 -6.91 8.59 -3.41
C GLY A 35 -7.43 8.33 -4.82
N SER A 36 -6.63 8.70 -5.82
CA SER A 36 -6.93 8.68 -7.26
C SER A 36 -7.75 7.47 -7.70
N ASN A 37 -8.90 7.74 -8.33
CA ASN A 37 -9.77 6.71 -8.92
C ASN A 37 -9.06 5.98 -10.05
N THR A 38 -8.37 6.71 -10.93
CA THR A 38 -7.67 6.14 -12.08
C THR A 38 -6.57 5.18 -11.66
N ILE A 39 -5.76 5.56 -10.65
CA ILE A 39 -4.68 4.71 -10.14
C ILE A 39 -5.29 3.55 -9.33
N GLY A 40 -6.21 3.86 -8.41
CA GLY A 40 -6.78 2.90 -7.48
C GLY A 40 -7.70 1.86 -8.13
N ALA A 41 -8.27 2.12 -9.30
CA ALA A 41 -9.13 1.17 -10.02
C ALA A 41 -8.36 -0.06 -10.52
N ARG A 42 -7.04 0.05 -10.75
CA ARG A 42 -6.25 -1.07 -11.28
C ARG A 42 -4.78 -1.05 -10.87
N LEU A 43 -4.08 0.04 -11.13
CA LEU A 43 -2.63 0.12 -10.92
C LEU A 43 -2.26 -0.04 -9.43
N GLY A 44 -3.00 0.60 -8.52
CA GLY A 44 -2.78 0.49 -7.08
C GLY A 44 -2.88 -0.96 -6.57
N PRO A 45 -4.00 -1.67 -6.82
CA PRO A 45 -4.13 -3.09 -6.48
C PRO A 45 -3.05 -3.98 -7.12
N ASP A 46 -2.74 -3.76 -8.40
CA ASP A 46 -1.71 -4.53 -9.12
C ASP A 46 -0.32 -4.36 -8.49
N LEU A 47 0.04 -3.12 -8.10
CA LEU A 47 1.29 -2.83 -7.40
C LEU A 47 1.35 -3.49 -6.02
N LEU A 48 0.26 -3.48 -5.24
CA LEU A 48 0.22 -4.16 -3.95
C LEU A 48 0.36 -5.67 -4.09
N MET A 49 -0.31 -6.28 -5.07
CA MET A 49 -0.16 -7.71 -5.35
C MET A 49 1.28 -8.05 -5.76
N ALA A 50 1.88 -7.26 -6.64
CA ALA A 50 3.27 -7.44 -7.07
C ALA A 50 4.24 -7.27 -5.90
N TYR A 51 4.03 -6.26 -5.05
CA TYR A 51 4.83 -6.01 -3.85
C TYR A 51 4.72 -7.18 -2.87
N ALA A 52 3.52 -7.66 -2.55
CA ALA A 52 3.32 -8.82 -1.68
C ALA A 52 4.07 -10.05 -2.20
N ARG A 53 3.94 -10.35 -3.50
CA ARG A 53 4.67 -11.46 -4.14
C ARG A 53 6.19 -11.27 -4.07
N SER A 54 6.68 -10.05 -4.31
CA SER A 54 8.12 -9.72 -4.21
C SER A 54 8.68 -9.92 -2.81
N LYS A 55 7.83 -9.78 -1.79
CA LYS A 55 8.16 -10.03 -0.39
C LYS A 55 7.97 -11.51 0.00
N GLY A 56 7.62 -12.40 -0.93
CA GLY A 56 7.51 -13.84 -0.67
C GLY A 56 6.15 -14.28 -0.10
N PHE A 57 5.15 -13.40 -0.07
CA PHE A 57 3.77 -13.84 0.22
C PHE A 57 3.24 -14.68 -0.95
N VAL A 58 2.57 -15.78 -0.61
CA VAL A 58 1.92 -16.70 -1.54
C VAL A 58 0.40 -16.61 -1.39
N GLY A 59 -0.34 -17.14 -2.36
CA GLY A 59 -1.80 -17.10 -2.36
C GLY A 59 -2.36 -15.67 -2.44
N VAL A 60 -1.60 -14.73 -3.00
CA VAL A 60 -1.97 -13.32 -3.08
C VAL A 60 -3.19 -13.14 -3.97
N LYS A 61 -4.29 -12.66 -3.37
CA LYS A 61 -5.59 -12.48 -4.03
C LYS A 61 -6.13 -11.08 -3.75
N GLN A 62 -6.95 -10.59 -4.67
CA GLN A 62 -7.72 -9.36 -4.52
C GLN A 62 -9.20 -9.71 -4.31
N SER A 63 -9.87 -8.97 -3.45
CA SER A 63 -11.33 -8.92 -3.35
C SER A 63 -11.80 -7.47 -3.33
N GLU A 64 -13.01 -7.23 -3.83
CA GLU A 64 -13.67 -5.94 -3.71
C GLU A 64 -14.53 -5.95 -2.44
N THR A 65 -14.31 -4.98 -1.55
CA THR A 65 -15.03 -4.87 -0.26
C THR A 65 -16.19 -3.88 -0.35
N SER A 66 -16.10 -2.92 -1.27
CA SER A 66 -17.11 -1.92 -1.60
C SER A 66 -16.75 -1.31 -2.97
N PRO A 67 -17.67 -0.59 -3.64
CA PRO A 67 -17.35 0.06 -4.91
C PRO A 67 -16.08 0.91 -4.80
N GLN A 68 -15.10 0.64 -5.65
CA GLN A 68 -13.78 1.32 -5.65
C GLN A 68 -12.93 1.09 -4.38
N GLU A 69 -13.23 0.05 -3.61
CA GLU A 69 -12.43 -0.38 -2.46
C GLU A 69 -12.00 -1.84 -2.58
N PHE A 70 -10.70 -2.07 -2.44
CA PHE A 70 -10.11 -3.39 -2.66
C PHE A 70 -9.28 -3.83 -1.46
N LEU A 71 -9.35 -5.13 -1.17
CA LEU A 71 -8.50 -5.80 -0.19
C LEU A 71 -7.59 -6.79 -0.92
N ILE A 72 -6.29 -6.74 -0.59
CA ILE A 72 -5.26 -7.63 -1.12
C ILE A 72 -4.72 -8.44 0.06
N GLU A 73 -4.94 -9.75 0.02
CA GLU A 73 -4.53 -10.65 1.10
C GLU A 73 -3.47 -11.62 0.60
N GLY A 74 -2.47 -11.91 1.43
CA GLY A 74 -1.45 -12.93 1.17
C GLY A 74 -0.92 -13.55 2.45
N ARG A 75 -0.26 -14.70 2.35
CA ARG A 75 0.30 -15.40 3.52
C ARG A 75 1.68 -15.98 3.22
N ARG A 76 2.51 -16.13 4.25
CA ARG A 76 3.79 -16.89 4.20
C ARG A 76 3.74 -18.16 5.03
N ALA A 77 4.69 -19.06 4.79
CA ALA A 77 4.81 -20.32 5.51
C ALA A 77 5.09 -20.15 7.01
N ASP A 78 5.70 -19.03 7.41
CA ASP A 78 5.94 -18.64 8.81
C ASP A 78 4.68 -18.10 9.53
N GLY A 79 3.54 -18.03 8.83
CA GLY A 79 2.28 -17.52 9.36
C GLY A 79 2.04 -16.03 9.14
N SER A 80 3.04 -15.28 8.66
CA SER A 80 2.91 -13.83 8.39
C SER A 80 1.85 -13.56 7.33
N GLN A 81 1.12 -12.45 7.51
CA GLN A 81 0.03 -12.02 6.64
C GLN A 81 0.37 -10.72 5.92
N PHE A 82 -0.14 -10.58 4.71
CA PHE A 82 -0.14 -9.33 3.97
C PHE A 82 -1.57 -8.83 3.86
N ASN A 83 -1.79 -7.57 4.23
CA ASN A 83 -3.08 -6.88 4.15
C ASN A 83 -2.90 -5.54 3.44
N GLY A 84 -3.15 -5.52 2.13
CA GLY A 84 -3.18 -4.30 1.33
C GLY A 84 -4.60 -3.78 1.20
N VAL A 85 -4.84 -2.49 1.48
CA VAL A 85 -6.14 -1.83 1.30
C VAL A 85 -5.99 -0.75 0.25
N VAL A 86 -6.91 -0.71 -0.70
CA VAL A 86 -7.03 0.38 -1.67
C VAL A 86 -8.40 1.05 -1.52
N ARG A 87 -8.42 2.38 -1.43
CA ARG A 87 -9.66 3.17 -1.50
C ARG A 87 -9.53 4.27 -2.56
N ALA A 88 -10.27 4.12 -3.65
CA ALA A 88 -10.14 4.99 -4.81
C ALA A 88 -11.28 6.04 -4.84
N HIS A 89 -11.29 6.95 -3.86
CA HIS A 89 -12.34 7.98 -3.64
C HIS A 89 -11.93 9.40 -4.03
N GLY A 90 -10.85 9.52 -4.81
CA GLY A 90 -10.40 10.76 -5.43
C GLY A 90 -9.17 11.33 -4.75
N THR A 91 -8.37 12.04 -5.54
CA THR A 91 -7.08 12.61 -5.10
C THR A 91 -7.23 13.48 -3.85
N ASN A 92 -8.23 14.35 -3.76
CA ASN A 92 -8.41 15.22 -2.59
C ASN A 92 -8.79 14.43 -1.32
N THR A 93 -9.68 13.44 -1.45
CA THR A 93 -10.07 12.56 -0.32
C THR A 93 -8.87 11.79 0.20
N GLY A 94 -8.04 11.23 -0.70
CA GLY A 94 -6.83 10.53 -0.31
C GLY A 94 -5.79 11.40 0.41
N PHE A 95 -5.75 12.70 0.10
CA PHE A 95 -4.87 13.63 0.79
C PHE A 95 -5.29 13.85 2.25
N GLU A 96 -6.60 14.01 2.49
CA GLU A 96 -7.13 14.12 3.86
C GLU A 96 -6.94 12.81 4.65
N ASP A 97 -7.06 11.66 3.98
CA ASP A 97 -6.76 10.36 4.58
C ASP A 97 -5.28 10.20 4.93
N LEU A 98 -4.36 10.69 4.07
CA LEU A 98 -2.93 10.73 4.38
C LEU A 98 -2.67 11.59 5.62
N LYS A 99 -3.23 12.80 5.65
CA LYS A 99 -3.07 13.73 6.79
C LYS A 99 -3.58 13.19 8.11
N SER A 100 -4.69 12.47 8.08
CA SER A 100 -5.29 11.86 9.27
C SER A 100 -4.62 10.55 9.69
N GLY A 101 -3.67 10.03 8.89
CA GLY A 101 -3.05 8.71 9.10
C GLY A 101 -3.98 7.53 8.78
N ALA A 102 -5.10 7.79 8.10
CA ALA A 102 -6.01 6.77 7.58
C ALA A 102 -5.41 6.04 6.36
N ALA A 103 -4.51 6.69 5.63
CA ALA A 103 -3.71 6.12 4.55
C ALA A 103 -2.22 6.16 4.87
N ASP A 104 -1.48 5.18 4.34
CA ASP A 104 -0.01 5.15 4.39
C ASP A 104 0.60 5.76 3.13
N LEU A 105 -0.10 5.64 2.00
CA LEU A 105 0.29 6.17 0.70
C LEU A 105 -0.86 6.90 0.04
N TRP A 106 -0.58 8.10 -0.46
CA TRP A 106 -1.52 8.91 -1.22
C TRP A 106 -1.35 8.66 -2.71
N MET A 107 -2.40 8.15 -3.35
CA MET A 107 -2.47 8.04 -4.81
C MET A 107 -3.03 9.35 -5.37
N ALA A 108 -2.28 10.03 -6.24
CA ALA A 108 -2.71 11.29 -6.83
C ALA A 108 -2.71 11.22 -8.37
N SER A 109 -3.80 11.68 -8.99
CA SER A 109 -3.93 11.79 -10.45
C SER A 109 -3.32 13.07 -11.04
N ARG A 110 -2.72 13.89 -10.16
CA ARG A 110 -2.12 15.20 -10.45
C ARG A 110 -1.03 15.45 -9.42
N GLU A 111 -0.17 16.41 -9.71
CA GLU A 111 0.82 16.91 -8.75
C GLU A 111 0.15 17.47 -7.49
N ALA A 112 0.86 17.40 -6.36
CA ALA A 112 0.43 18.02 -5.12
C ALA A 112 0.36 19.55 -5.28
N LYS A 113 -0.69 20.16 -4.73
CA LYS A 113 -0.81 21.63 -4.74
C LYS A 113 0.12 22.24 -3.70
N ALA A 114 0.52 23.49 -3.90
CA ALA A 114 1.33 24.23 -2.93
C ALA A 114 0.69 24.29 -1.53
N GLU A 115 -0.65 24.35 -1.44
CA GLU A 115 -1.37 24.29 -0.17
C GLU A 115 -1.25 22.92 0.51
N GLU A 116 -1.38 21.83 -0.26
CA GLU A 116 -1.30 20.46 0.26
C GLU A 116 0.11 20.15 0.75
N VAL A 117 1.14 20.58 0.01
CA VAL A 117 2.54 20.44 0.41
C VAL A 117 2.83 21.18 1.72
N ARG A 118 2.29 22.40 1.87
CA ARG A 118 2.42 23.18 3.11
C ARG A 118 1.71 22.48 4.27
N ASP A 119 0.53 21.92 4.02
CA ASP A 119 -0.29 21.30 5.05
C ASP A 119 0.23 19.90 5.45
N ALA A 120 1.01 19.26 4.58
CA ALA A 120 1.67 17.97 4.82
C ALA A 120 3.05 18.07 5.49
N ARG A 121 3.52 19.26 5.89
CA ARG A 121 4.87 19.44 6.46
C ARG A 121 5.21 18.51 7.63
N ALA A 122 4.22 18.11 8.43
CA ALA A 122 4.41 17.17 9.54
C ALA A 122 4.71 15.72 9.07
N ILE A 123 4.28 15.38 7.86
CA ILE A 123 4.48 14.10 7.18
C ILE A 123 5.79 14.16 6.35
N GLY A 124 6.08 15.33 5.79
CA GLY A 124 7.35 15.65 5.15
C GLY A 124 7.17 16.59 3.96
N ASN A 125 8.12 16.52 3.03
CA ASN A 125 8.05 17.28 1.79
C ASN A 125 7.52 16.38 0.67
N LEU A 126 6.26 16.58 0.30
CA LEU A 126 5.62 15.76 -0.74
C LEU A 126 6.35 15.84 -2.08
N HIS A 127 6.96 16.97 -2.45
CA HIS A 127 7.72 17.09 -3.71
C HIS A 127 9.16 16.57 -3.65
N SER A 128 9.57 16.00 -2.51
CA SER A 128 10.89 15.37 -2.46
C SER A 128 10.90 14.08 -3.28
N ALA A 129 12.03 13.77 -3.91
CA ALA A 129 12.21 12.55 -4.68
C ALA A 129 12.01 11.27 -3.85
N ASP A 130 12.06 11.37 -2.51
CA ASP A 130 11.78 10.25 -1.62
C ASP A 130 10.28 10.04 -1.38
N GLN A 131 9.43 11.06 -1.62
CA GLN A 131 8.00 11.04 -1.29
C GLN A 131 7.07 11.13 -2.51
N GLU A 132 7.49 11.71 -3.62
CA GLU A 132 6.71 11.78 -4.86
C GLU A 132 7.34 10.91 -5.95
N HIS A 133 6.54 9.96 -6.44
CA HIS A 133 6.95 9.01 -7.46
C HIS A 133 5.93 9.02 -8.60
N VAL A 134 6.36 9.46 -9.78
CA VAL A 134 5.53 9.40 -10.99
C VAL A 134 5.57 7.96 -11.53
N ILE A 135 4.46 7.24 -11.39
CA ILE A 135 4.35 5.83 -11.76
C ILE A 135 3.72 5.59 -13.14
N ALA A 136 3.04 6.59 -13.69
CA ALA A 136 2.35 6.49 -14.97
C ALA A 136 2.10 7.90 -15.57
N LEU A 137 1.85 7.94 -16.88
CA LEU A 137 1.28 9.09 -17.57
C LEU A 137 -0.14 8.73 -18.02
N ASP A 138 -1.10 9.62 -17.74
CA ASP A 138 -2.50 9.43 -18.14
C ASP A 138 -2.79 10.18 -19.45
N GLY A 139 -3.60 9.56 -20.31
CA GLY A 139 -3.99 10.10 -21.61
C GLY A 139 -5.48 10.38 -21.66
N LEU A 140 -5.87 11.65 -21.76
CA LEU A 140 -7.27 12.04 -21.94
C LEU A 140 -7.61 12.16 -23.43
N ALA A 141 -8.63 11.44 -23.88
CA ALA A 141 -9.15 11.54 -25.24
C ALA A 141 -10.49 12.28 -25.24
N ILE A 142 -10.65 13.22 -26.17
CA ILE A 142 -11.94 13.89 -26.42
C ILE A 142 -12.70 13.09 -27.46
N ILE A 143 -13.87 12.58 -27.09
CA ILE A 143 -14.73 11.79 -27.97
C ILE A 143 -15.96 12.63 -28.29
N VAL A 144 -16.26 12.75 -29.57
CA VAL A 144 -17.46 13.41 -30.08
C VAL A 144 -18.38 12.40 -30.76
N HIS A 145 -19.66 12.76 -30.91
CA HIS A 145 -20.61 11.96 -31.68
C HIS A 145 -20.12 11.79 -33.14
N PRO A 146 -20.34 10.63 -33.80
CA PRO A 146 -19.89 10.41 -35.18
C PRO A 146 -20.39 11.47 -36.19
N ASP A 147 -21.60 12.00 -35.98
CA ASP A 147 -22.18 13.06 -36.83
C ASP A 147 -21.71 14.48 -36.47
N ASN A 148 -20.81 14.64 -35.49
CA ASN A 148 -20.26 15.95 -35.15
C ASN A 148 -19.32 16.42 -36.28
N PRO A 149 -19.60 17.56 -36.94
CA PRO A 149 -18.79 18.03 -38.06
C PRO A 149 -17.38 18.52 -37.65
N VAL A 150 -17.12 18.66 -36.35
CA VAL A 150 -15.82 19.10 -35.84
C VAL A 150 -14.80 17.97 -35.92
N SER A 151 -13.83 18.10 -36.83
CA SER A 151 -12.76 17.10 -37.02
C SER A 151 -11.52 17.32 -36.16
N GLU A 152 -11.32 18.54 -35.65
CA GLU A 152 -10.23 18.86 -34.72
C GLU A 152 -10.68 19.92 -33.70
N LEU A 153 -10.09 19.87 -32.51
CA LEU A 153 -10.29 20.86 -31.47
C LEU A 153 -8.92 21.28 -30.92
N SER A 154 -8.68 22.58 -30.89
CA SER A 154 -7.56 23.14 -30.14
C SER A 154 -7.82 23.04 -28.63
N SER A 155 -6.77 23.06 -27.83
CA SER A 155 -6.87 23.06 -26.37
C SER A 155 -7.69 24.26 -25.84
N ASP A 156 -7.63 25.41 -26.53
CA ASP A 156 -8.42 26.59 -26.18
C ASP A 156 -9.91 26.36 -26.41
N GLN A 157 -10.31 25.77 -27.54
CA GLN A 157 -11.71 25.43 -27.81
C GLN A 157 -12.26 24.40 -26.83
N ILE A 158 -11.43 23.42 -26.42
CA ILE A 158 -11.81 22.45 -25.39
C ILE A 158 -12.04 23.18 -24.06
N ARG A 159 -11.11 24.05 -23.66
CA ARG A 159 -11.25 24.84 -22.44
C ARG A 159 -12.54 25.67 -22.45
N ASP A 160 -12.81 26.38 -23.54
CA ASP A 160 -13.99 27.23 -23.67
C ASP A 160 -15.31 26.43 -23.66
N ALA A 161 -15.29 25.17 -24.11
CA ALA A 161 -16.47 24.30 -24.09
C ALA A 161 -16.85 23.78 -22.68
N PHE A 162 -15.91 23.79 -21.73
CA PHE A 162 -16.10 23.29 -20.35
C PHE A 162 -15.95 24.37 -19.27
N ALA A 163 -15.73 25.63 -19.66
CA ALA A 163 -15.66 26.79 -18.76
C ALA A 163 -17.05 27.23 -18.27
#